data_AF-A0A914DUU3-F1
#
_entry.id   AF-A0A914DUU3-F1
#
_cell.length_a   1.000
_cell.length_b   1.000
_cell.length_c   1.000
_cell.angle_alpha   90.00
_cell.angle_beta   90.00
_cell.angle_gamma   90.00
#
_symmetry.space_group_name_H-M   'P 1'
#
loop_
_entity.id
_entity.type
_entity.pdbx_description
1 polymer ?
#
loop_
_entity_poly.entity_id
_entity_poly.type
_entity_poly.pdbx_seq_one_letter_code
_entity_poly.pdbx_strand_id
1 'polypeptide(L)'
;AIALERVKVIQDYFDDEPEADALKDYLLPLIAKPFKKIDWEHLDTSYLNDSRFFENLLDAELIDKMCSLHDENCIEKVTELYRDSFVYPCQIGNAQSSQCSVVPVPLRALTYCYGVKYGNEKDFDRMFEFFMKESIQVERDRLMSALACTRDTHAVKKLLVMAANMNSDVVRLQDKPSVFFKLTLTPIGGPIVFEFFLDHWSELYNGLKNQLTILIRFIHVSISGKTQRHIDELEHFLVTNRNTTRNLDAFKQRLEILKTNKNWMDNNFKPLAQWFKAQAEKRTEEL
;
A
#
# COMPACT_ATOMS: atom_id res chain seq x y z
N ALA A 1 -18.15 0.68 6.47
CA ALA A 1 -17.57 0.51 5.13
C ALA A 1 -17.41 1.85 4.40
N ILE A 2 -18.46 2.45 3.81
CA ILE A 2 -18.34 3.65 2.94
C ILE A 2 -17.58 4.82 3.59
N ALA A 3 -17.88 5.15 4.85
CA ALA A 3 -17.19 6.24 5.55
C ALA A 3 -15.69 5.96 5.74
N LEU A 4 -15.30 4.71 6.05
CA LEU A 4 -13.89 4.32 6.24
C LEU A 4 -13.11 4.46 4.92
N GLU A 5 -13.72 4.06 3.80
CA GLU A 5 -13.13 4.19 2.46
C GLU A 5 -12.90 5.66 2.08
N ARG A 6 -13.88 6.54 2.32
CA ARG A 6 -13.74 7.98 2.02
C ARG A 6 -12.71 8.66 2.92
N VAL A 7 -12.65 8.27 4.19
CA VAL A 7 -11.64 8.77 5.12
C VAL A 7 -10.24 8.28 4.73
N LYS A 8 -10.10 7.08 4.17
CA LYS A 8 -8.82 6.59 3.65
C LYS A 8 -8.26 7.51 2.56
N VAL A 9 -9.09 7.93 1.61
CA VAL A 9 -8.68 8.90 0.56
C VAL A 9 -8.17 10.20 1.17
N ILE A 10 -8.82 10.72 2.22
CA ILE A 10 -8.35 11.93 2.91
C ILE A 10 -7.02 11.64 3.61
N GLN A 11 -6.91 10.50 4.30
CA GLN A 11 -5.67 10.11 4.98
C GLN A 11 -4.50 10.00 4.00
N ASP A 12 -4.69 9.49 2.78
CA ASP A 12 -3.64 9.39 1.77
C ASP A 12 -3.09 10.77 1.34
N TYR A 13 -3.88 11.84 1.44
CA TYR A 13 -3.38 13.20 1.21
C TYR A 13 -2.56 13.72 2.39
N PHE A 14 -2.85 13.30 3.62
CA PHE A 14 -2.07 13.64 4.80
C PHE A 14 -0.80 12.82 4.92
N ASP A 15 -0.87 11.53 4.60
CA ASP A 15 0.27 10.62 4.48
C ASP A 15 1.20 10.67 5.71
N ASP A 16 2.46 11.06 5.53
CA ASP A 16 3.48 11.24 6.58
C ASP A 16 3.68 12.71 7.01
N GLU A 17 2.81 13.63 6.58
CA GLU A 17 2.83 15.02 7.03
C GLU A 17 2.47 15.12 8.52
N PRO A 18 3.08 16.03 9.30
CA PRO A 18 2.80 16.18 10.73
C PRO A 18 1.32 16.42 11.07
N GLU A 19 0.55 17.07 10.19
CA GLU A 19 -0.88 17.29 10.36
C GLU A 19 -1.70 15.99 10.37
N ALA A 20 -1.13 14.86 9.96
CA ALA A 20 -1.77 13.54 10.05
C ALA A 20 -2.12 13.17 11.50
N ASP A 21 -1.39 13.69 12.48
CA ASP A 21 -1.68 13.47 13.91
C ASP A 21 -3.07 13.98 14.29
N ALA A 22 -3.47 15.15 13.79
CA ALA A 22 -4.80 15.71 14.07
C ALA A 22 -5.93 14.83 13.51
N LEU A 23 -5.71 14.26 12.31
CA LEU A 23 -6.64 13.31 11.71
C LEU A 23 -6.71 12.02 12.54
N LYS A 24 -5.56 11.52 13.01
CA LYS A 24 -5.48 10.34 13.87
C LYS A 24 -6.23 10.52 15.18
N ASP A 25 -5.99 11.62 15.88
CA ASP A 25 -6.63 11.94 17.17
C ASP A 25 -8.16 12.04 17.04
N TYR A 26 -8.64 12.57 15.91
CA TYR A 26 -10.07 12.61 15.62
C TYR A 26 -10.67 11.22 15.34
N LEU A 27 -9.99 10.38 14.56
CA LEU A 27 -10.52 9.11 14.09
C LEU A 27 -10.45 7.99 15.13
N LEU A 28 -9.38 7.92 15.92
CA LEU A 28 -9.15 6.82 16.86
C LEU A 28 -10.35 6.58 17.81
N PRO A 29 -10.90 7.60 18.50
CA PRO A 29 -12.04 7.39 19.40
C PRO A 29 -13.32 6.91 18.68
N LEU A 30 -13.52 7.30 17.41
CA LEU A 30 -14.68 6.89 16.62
C LEU A 30 -14.65 5.40 16.27
N ILE A 31 -13.45 4.85 16.08
CA ILE A 31 -13.22 3.49 15.61
C ILE A 31 -12.92 2.53 16.76
N ALA A 32 -12.40 3.05 17.89
CA ALA A 32 -12.06 2.24 19.05
C ALA A 32 -13.25 1.42 19.59
N LYS A 33 -14.46 1.99 19.62
CA LYS A 33 -15.66 1.29 20.13
C LYS A 33 -16.04 0.07 19.28
N PRO A 34 -16.21 0.17 17.94
CA PRO A 34 -16.46 -1.01 17.12
C PRO A 34 -15.27 -1.97 17.11
N PHE A 35 -14.02 -1.49 17.10
CA PHE A 35 -12.84 -2.35 17.16
C PHE A 35 -12.78 -3.22 18.43
N LYS A 36 -13.09 -2.67 19.60
CA LYS A 36 -13.11 -3.42 20.88
C LYS A 36 -14.17 -4.54 20.91
N LYS A 37 -15.15 -4.51 20.01
CA LYS A 37 -16.18 -5.56 19.91
C LYS A 37 -15.77 -6.73 19.01
N ILE A 38 -14.66 -6.60 18.29
CA ILE A 38 -14.16 -7.66 17.42
C ILE A 38 -13.70 -8.82 18.29
N ASP A 39 -14.30 -9.98 18.04
CA ASP A 39 -13.91 -11.25 18.65
C ASP A 39 -12.87 -11.92 17.76
N TRP A 40 -11.60 -11.87 18.18
CA TRP A 40 -10.47 -12.37 17.40
C TRP A 40 -10.49 -13.89 17.25
N GLU A 41 -10.98 -14.63 18.24
CA GLU A 41 -11.11 -16.10 18.16
C GLU A 41 -12.17 -16.49 17.13
N HIS A 42 -13.24 -15.70 17.05
CA HIS A 42 -14.31 -15.96 16.08
C HIS A 42 -13.86 -15.73 14.63
N LEU A 43 -12.90 -14.84 14.40
CA LEU A 43 -12.36 -14.57 13.06
C LEU A 43 -11.69 -15.80 12.44
N ASP A 44 -11.28 -16.79 13.25
CA ASP A 44 -10.67 -18.03 12.76
C ASP A 44 -11.66 -18.96 12.05
N THR A 45 -12.97 -18.81 12.31
CA THR A 45 -13.98 -19.72 11.76
C THR A 45 -15.14 -18.98 11.08
N SER A 46 -15.37 -17.71 11.42
CA SER A 46 -16.49 -16.91 10.92
C SER A 46 -16.49 -16.74 9.41
N TYR A 47 -15.32 -16.73 8.76
CA TYR A 47 -15.18 -16.58 7.31
C TYR A 47 -15.61 -17.83 6.52
N LEU A 48 -15.83 -18.96 7.20
CA LEU A 48 -16.39 -20.18 6.61
C LEU A 48 -17.91 -20.12 6.47
N ASN A 49 -18.56 -19.12 7.08
CA ASN A 49 -19.99 -18.89 6.96
C ASN A 49 -20.26 -17.71 6.02
N ASP A 50 -20.71 -18.02 4.81
CA ASP A 50 -21.04 -17.02 3.77
C ASP A 50 -22.03 -15.95 4.22
N SER A 51 -22.94 -16.29 5.15
CA SER A 51 -23.91 -15.31 5.68
C SER A 51 -23.25 -14.18 6.49
N ARG A 52 -22.00 -14.39 6.94
CA ARG A 52 -21.21 -13.43 7.73
C ARG A 52 -20.16 -12.71 6.90
N PHE A 53 -20.19 -12.86 5.57
CA PHE A 53 -19.24 -12.25 4.65
C PHE A 53 -19.03 -10.75 4.92
N PHE A 54 -20.10 -9.97 5.07
CA PHE A 54 -20.02 -8.53 5.31
C PHE A 54 -19.51 -8.17 6.71
N GLU A 55 -19.80 -9.00 7.71
CA GLU A 55 -19.28 -8.81 9.07
C GLU A 55 -17.76 -9.00 9.09
N ASN A 56 -17.27 -10.09 8.48
CA ASN A 56 -15.83 -10.37 8.38
C ASN A 56 -15.08 -9.30 7.59
N LEU A 57 -15.68 -8.78 6.51
CA LEU A 57 -15.10 -7.69 5.75
C LEU A 57 -15.03 -6.40 6.58
N LEU A 58 -16.08 -6.09 7.34
CA LEU A 58 -16.08 -4.92 8.22
C LEU A 58 -15.03 -5.05 9.32
N ASP A 59 -14.89 -6.22 9.93
CA ASP A 59 -13.90 -6.45 10.99
C ASP A 59 -12.47 -6.30 10.44
N ALA A 60 -12.17 -6.87 9.27
CA ALA A 60 -10.88 -6.70 8.61
C ALA A 60 -10.57 -5.21 8.31
N GLU A 61 -11.56 -4.46 7.83
CA GLU A 61 -11.41 -3.01 7.57
C GLU A 61 -11.23 -2.20 8.85
N LEU A 62 -11.92 -2.56 9.94
CA LEU A 62 -11.75 -1.91 11.24
C LEU A 62 -10.37 -2.19 11.83
N ILE A 63 -9.86 -3.41 11.71
CA ILE A 63 -8.51 -3.78 12.14
C ILE A 63 -7.48 -3.01 11.32
N ASP A 64 -7.57 -3.02 9.98
CA ASP A 64 -6.64 -2.24 9.14
C ASP A 64 -6.67 -0.76 9.50
N LYS A 65 -7.86 -0.22 9.71
CA LYS A 65 -7.99 1.19 10.06
C LYS A 65 -7.37 1.52 11.42
N MET A 66 -7.58 0.70 12.44
CA MET A 66 -6.94 0.92 13.76
C MET A 66 -5.41 0.82 13.68
N CYS A 67 -4.90 -0.20 13.00
CA CYS A 67 -3.46 -0.42 12.86
C CYS A 67 -2.78 0.68 12.00
N SER A 68 -3.46 1.18 10.96
CA SER A 68 -2.96 2.28 10.12
C SER A 68 -2.98 3.63 10.82
N LEU A 69 -3.80 3.77 11.88
CA LEU A 69 -3.78 4.90 12.81
C LEU A 69 -2.78 4.72 13.95
N HIS A 70 -1.87 3.73 13.85
CA HIS A 70 -0.81 3.47 14.83
C HIS A 70 -1.32 3.10 16.23
N ASP A 71 -2.47 2.43 16.35
CA ASP A 71 -2.90 1.83 17.62
C ASP A 71 -1.99 0.65 17.99
N GLU A 72 -1.32 0.75 19.13
CA GLU A 72 -0.33 -0.23 19.58
C GLU A 72 -0.93 -1.61 19.81
N ASN A 73 -2.14 -1.69 20.41
CA ASN A 73 -2.82 -2.96 20.66
C ASN A 73 -3.18 -3.67 19.35
N CYS A 74 -3.63 -2.92 18.34
CA CYS A 74 -3.89 -3.47 17.01
C CYS A 74 -2.61 -4.03 16.40
N ILE A 75 -1.53 -3.24 16.40
CA ILE A 75 -0.24 -3.62 15.81
C ILE A 75 0.31 -4.88 16.49
N GLU A 76 0.30 -4.92 17.82
CA GLU A 76 0.76 -6.08 18.58
C GLU A 76 0.00 -7.35 18.17
N LYS A 77 -1.33 -7.31 18.17
CA LYS A 77 -2.17 -8.45 17.77
C LYS A 77 -1.92 -8.93 16.34
N VAL A 78 -1.83 -8.03 15.36
CA VAL A 78 -1.58 -8.45 13.96
C VAL A 78 -0.15 -8.97 13.77
N THR A 79 0.83 -8.46 14.52
CA THR A 79 2.21 -8.98 14.47
C THR A 79 2.36 -10.32 15.19
N GLU A 80 1.61 -10.55 16.27
CA GLU A 80 1.47 -11.86 16.90
C GLU A 80 0.84 -12.86 15.94
N LEU A 81 -0.27 -12.50 15.29
CA LEU A 81 -0.91 -13.33 14.27
C LEU A 81 0.04 -13.65 13.10
N TYR A 82 0.86 -12.69 12.67
CA TYR A 82 1.89 -12.91 11.66
C TYR A 82 2.92 -13.94 12.11
N ARG A 83 3.43 -13.84 13.34
CA ARG A 83 4.43 -14.75 13.88
C ARG A 83 3.86 -16.16 14.08
N ASP A 84 2.73 -16.26 14.74
CA ASP A 84 2.22 -17.53 15.29
C ASP A 84 1.36 -18.30 14.29
N SER A 85 0.64 -17.58 13.41
CA SER A 85 -0.29 -18.18 12.44
C SER A 85 0.21 -18.17 11.00
N PHE A 86 1.31 -17.47 10.70
CA PHE A 86 1.93 -17.52 9.36
C PHE A 86 3.38 -18.00 9.42
N VAL A 87 4.27 -17.25 10.08
CA VAL A 87 5.70 -17.55 10.05
C VAL A 87 5.94 -18.93 10.66
N TYR A 88 5.64 -19.14 11.94
CA TYR A 88 5.93 -20.41 12.63
C TYR A 88 5.39 -21.65 11.90
N PRO A 89 4.12 -21.71 11.46
CA PRO A 89 3.60 -22.86 10.69
C PRO A 89 4.27 -23.05 9.33
N CYS A 90 4.64 -21.96 8.65
CA CYS A 90 5.26 -22.00 7.32
C CYS A 90 6.78 -22.21 7.33
N GLN A 91 7.43 -22.13 8.49
CA GLN A 91 8.85 -22.45 8.62
C GLN A 91 9.13 -23.96 8.61
N ILE A 92 8.12 -24.77 8.91
CA ILE A 92 8.27 -26.22 9.07
C ILE A 92 8.12 -26.90 7.70
N GLY A 93 9.24 -27.39 7.15
CA GLY A 93 9.27 -28.09 5.87
C GLY A 93 9.32 -27.16 4.66
N ASN A 94 9.00 -27.70 3.48
CA ASN A 94 9.02 -26.95 2.21
C ASN A 94 7.60 -26.60 1.72
N ALA A 95 6.69 -26.31 2.65
CA ALA A 95 5.30 -26.00 2.35
C ALA A 95 5.17 -24.62 1.68
N GLN A 96 4.17 -24.48 0.82
CA GLN A 96 3.80 -23.18 0.23
C GLN A 96 2.95 -22.38 1.22
N SER A 97 3.06 -21.05 1.20
CA SER A 97 2.30 -20.15 2.10
C SER A 97 0.80 -20.41 2.10
N SER A 98 0.24 -20.70 0.94
CA SER A 98 -1.17 -21.03 0.75
C SER A 98 -1.61 -22.29 1.52
N GLN A 99 -0.68 -23.20 1.81
CA GLN A 99 -0.93 -24.48 2.48
C GLN A 99 -0.66 -24.43 3.99
N CYS A 100 0.41 -23.74 4.40
CA CYS A 100 0.84 -23.71 5.81
C CYS A 100 0.23 -22.55 6.61
N SER A 101 -0.18 -21.46 5.96
CA SER A 101 -0.75 -20.30 6.66
C SER A 101 -2.09 -20.65 7.29
N VAL A 102 -2.18 -20.50 8.60
CA VAL A 102 -3.43 -20.63 9.35
C VAL A 102 -4.04 -19.26 9.68
N VAL A 103 -3.48 -18.17 9.14
CA VAL A 103 -4.10 -16.84 9.23
C VAL A 103 -5.45 -16.85 8.52
N PRO A 104 -6.52 -16.32 9.16
CA PRO A 104 -7.84 -16.20 8.55
C PRO A 104 -7.76 -15.48 7.21
N VAL A 105 -8.41 -16.04 6.18
CA VAL A 105 -8.28 -15.55 4.80
C VAL A 105 -8.56 -14.03 4.66
N PRO A 106 -9.58 -13.45 5.32
CA PRO A 106 -9.82 -12.00 5.27
C PRO A 106 -8.69 -11.15 5.84
N LEU A 107 -7.90 -11.69 6.79
CA LEU A 107 -6.83 -10.98 7.48
C LEU A 107 -5.45 -11.21 6.88
N ARG A 108 -5.28 -12.17 5.94
CA ARG A 108 -3.97 -12.55 5.41
C ARG A 108 -3.17 -11.38 4.85
N ALA A 109 -3.74 -10.63 3.92
CA ALA A 109 -3.05 -9.51 3.28
C ALA A 109 -2.59 -8.48 4.32
N LEU A 110 -3.47 -8.18 5.28
CA LEU A 110 -3.23 -7.24 6.36
C LEU A 110 -2.09 -7.71 7.29
N THR A 111 -2.21 -8.94 7.76
CA THR A 111 -1.29 -9.59 8.69
C THR A 111 0.12 -9.66 8.09
N TYR A 112 0.22 -10.09 6.83
CA TYR A 112 1.51 -10.18 6.14
C TYR A 112 2.14 -8.79 5.95
N CYS A 113 1.34 -7.79 5.55
CA CYS A 113 1.79 -6.42 5.39
C CYS A 113 2.34 -5.84 6.70
N TYR A 114 1.61 -5.96 7.81
CA TYR A 114 2.09 -5.45 9.10
C TYR A 114 3.28 -6.23 9.65
N GLY A 115 3.34 -7.54 9.41
CA GLY A 115 4.51 -8.37 9.73
C GLY A 115 5.78 -7.86 9.06
N VAL A 116 5.72 -7.52 7.76
CA VAL A 116 6.87 -6.93 7.04
C VAL A 116 7.12 -5.48 7.45
N LYS A 117 6.06 -4.68 7.65
CA LYS A 117 6.15 -3.25 7.98
C LYS A 117 6.83 -2.99 9.33
N TYR A 118 6.60 -3.87 10.31
CA TYR A 118 7.16 -3.78 11.66
C TYR A 118 8.25 -4.83 11.94
N GLY A 119 8.53 -5.73 11.00
CA GLY A 119 9.62 -6.69 11.05
C GLY A 119 10.97 -6.08 10.69
N ASN A 120 11.98 -6.93 10.63
CA ASN A 120 13.35 -6.59 10.23
C ASN A 120 13.71 -7.19 8.85
N GLU A 121 14.96 -7.02 8.42
CA GLU A 121 15.46 -7.54 7.15
C GLU A 121 15.23 -9.06 6.99
N LYS A 122 15.33 -9.84 8.07
CA LYS A 122 15.08 -11.29 8.02
C LYS A 122 13.62 -11.62 7.74
N ASP A 123 12.69 -10.83 8.26
CA ASP A 123 11.26 -11.00 8.00
C ASP A 123 10.93 -10.67 6.53
N PHE A 124 11.58 -9.64 5.98
CA PHE A 124 11.50 -9.31 4.56
C PHE A 124 12.05 -10.44 3.67
N ASP A 125 13.27 -10.91 3.94
CA ASP A 125 13.92 -11.98 3.18
C ASP A 125 13.08 -13.26 3.24
N ARG A 126 12.53 -13.59 4.42
CA ARG A 126 11.64 -14.74 4.60
C ARG A 126 10.35 -14.60 3.80
N MET A 127 9.74 -13.42 3.81
CA MET A 127 8.57 -13.12 2.97
C MET A 127 8.89 -13.27 1.48
N PHE A 128 10.10 -12.87 1.07
CA PHE A 128 10.56 -13.02 -0.30
C PHE A 128 10.76 -14.48 -0.69
N GLU A 129 11.32 -15.31 0.20
CA GLU A 129 11.41 -16.77 0.01
C GLU A 129 10.02 -17.39 -0.20
N PHE A 130 9.06 -17.01 0.64
CA PHE A 130 7.67 -17.45 0.52
C PHE A 130 7.07 -17.04 -0.82
N PHE A 131 7.26 -15.78 -1.22
CA PHE A 131 6.82 -15.28 -2.53
C PHE A 131 7.41 -16.12 -3.67
N MET A 132 8.70 -16.46 -3.61
CA MET A 132 9.37 -17.23 -4.66
C MET A 132 8.85 -18.67 -4.76
N LYS A 133 8.49 -19.31 -3.64
CA LYS A 133 7.98 -20.69 -3.57
C LYS A 133 6.49 -20.84 -3.90
N GLU A 134 5.71 -19.78 -3.72
CA GLU A 134 4.26 -19.84 -3.90
C GLU A 134 3.85 -19.93 -5.37
N SER A 135 2.98 -20.91 -5.68
CA SER A 135 2.43 -21.16 -7.02
C SER A 135 1.00 -20.65 -7.18
N ILE A 136 0.25 -20.51 -6.08
CA ILE A 136 -1.10 -19.96 -6.08
C ILE A 136 -1.03 -18.45 -6.26
N GLN A 137 -1.45 -17.98 -7.44
CA GLN A 137 -1.31 -16.57 -7.84
C GLN A 137 -1.94 -15.58 -6.85
N VAL A 138 -3.09 -15.91 -6.27
CA VAL A 138 -3.78 -15.04 -5.29
C VAL A 138 -2.93 -14.89 -4.02
N GLU A 139 -2.31 -15.98 -3.54
CA GLU A 139 -1.45 -15.91 -2.36
C GLU A 139 -0.13 -15.21 -2.71
N ARG A 140 0.45 -15.50 -3.88
CA ARG A 140 1.64 -14.81 -4.40
C ARG A 140 1.43 -13.30 -4.50
N ASP A 141 0.24 -12.85 -4.90
CA ASP A 141 -0.11 -11.43 -4.95
C ASP A 141 -0.16 -10.79 -3.56
N ARG A 142 -0.71 -11.49 -2.54
CA ARG A 142 -0.70 -11.05 -1.13
C ARG A 142 0.72 -10.94 -0.59
N LEU A 143 1.58 -11.92 -0.86
CA LEU A 143 2.99 -11.91 -0.45
C LEU A 143 3.73 -10.71 -1.08
N MET A 144 3.48 -10.41 -2.36
CA MET A 144 4.04 -9.22 -3.01
C MET A 144 3.51 -7.92 -2.40
N SER A 145 2.23 -7.84 -2.07
CA SER A 145 1.66 -6.67 -1.36
C SER A 145 2.30 -6.49 0.02
N ALA A 146 2.58 -7.58 0.72
CA ALA A 146 3.26 -7.55 2.01
C ALA A 146 4.71 -7.06 1.90
N LEU A 147 5.47 -7.56 0.91
CA LEU A 147 6.82 -7.07 0.61
C LEU A 147 6.84 -5.56 0.35
N ALA A 148 5.83 -5.05 -0.37
CA ALA A 148 5.70 -3.63 -0.66
C ALA A 148 5.41 -2.76 0.59
N CYS A 149 4.94 -3.35 1.69
CA CYS A 149 4.70 -2.64 2.96
C CYS A 149 5.97 -2.36 3.77
N THR A 150 7.14 -2.79 3.29
CA THR A 150 8.43 -2.53 3.94
C THR A 150 8.68 -1.04 4.18
N ARG A 151 9.32 -0.71 5.30
CA ARG A 151 9.82 0.64 5.61
C ARG A 151 11.27 0.84 5.18
N ASP A 152 11.94 -0.23 4.76
CA ASP A 152 13.33 -0.17 4.32
C ASP A 152 13.41 0.28 2.85
N THR A 153 13.99 1.45 2.63
CA THR A 153 14.21 2.03 1.30
C THR A 153 15.08 1.13 0.40
N HIS A 154 16.00 0.34 0.97
CA HIS A 154 16.82 -0.61 0.21
C HIS A 154 15.95 -1.75 -0.34
N ALA A 155 15.08 -2.30 0.49
CA ALA A 155 14.10 -3.31 0.08
C ALA A 155 13.14 -2.78 -1.01
N VAL A 156 12.63 -1.55 -0.88
CA VAL A 156 11.83 -0.89 -1.93
C VAL A 156 12.58 -0.84 -3.26
N LYS A 157 13.84 -0.39 -3.25
CA LYS A 157 14.68 -0.30 -4.46
C LYS A 157 14.98 -1.67 -5.06
N LYS A 158 15.24 -2.70 -4.24
CA LYS A 158 15.39 -4.09 -4.71
C LYS A 158 14.15 -4.57 -5.48
N LEU A 159 12.95 -4.31 -4.94
CA LEU A 159 11.69 -4.69 -5.60
C LEU A 159 11.48 -3.93 -6.91
N LEU A 160 11.84 -2.65 -6.98
CA LEU A 160 11.76 -1.85 -8.21
C LEU A 160 12.69 -2.36 -9.30
N VAL A 161 13.96 -2.63 -8.97
CA VAL A 161 14.93 -3.18 -9.93
C VAL A 161 14.46 -4.55 -10.44
N MET A 162 13.96 -5.41 -9.54
CA MET A 162 13.39 -6.71 -9.93
C MET A 162 12.20 -6.55 -10.89
N ALA A 163 11.27 -5.64 -10.59
CA ALA A 163 10.08 -5.42 -11.41
C ALA A 163 10.38 -4.66 -12.71
N ALA A 164 11.42 -3.82 -12.76
CA ALA A 164 11.84 -3.09 -13.96
C ALA A 164 12.63 -3.97 -14.95
N ASN A 165 13.18 -5.10 -14.51
CA ASN A 165 13.89 -6.02 -15.38
C ASN A 165 12.92 -6.78 -16.30
N MET A 166 12.76 -6.32 -17.55
CA MET A 166 11.85 -6.92 -18.53
C MET A 166 12.23 -8.33 -18.98
N ASN A 167 13.47 -8.77 -18.72
CA ASN A 167 13.97 -10.10 -19.07
C ASN A 167 13.83 -11.13 -17.94
N SER A 168 13.46 -10.70 -16.74
CA SER A 168 13.25 -11.58 -15.58
C SER A 168 11.83 -12.14 -15.54
N ASP A 169 11.72 -13.43 -15.23
CA ASP A 169 10.49 -14.20 -15.06
C ASP A 169 9.99 -14.28 -13.59
N VAL A 170 10.73 -13.71 -12.64
CA VAL A 170 10.37 -13.65 -11.21
C VAL A 170 8.98 -13.04 -11.01
N VAL A 171 8.66 -12.01 -11.79
CA VAL A 171 7.31 -11.44 -11.91
C VAL A 171 6.94 -11.45 -13.38
N ARG A 172 5.77 -12.01 -13.70
CA ARG A 172 5.23 -12.04 -15.06
C ARG A 172 5.14 -10.62 -15.62
N LEU A 173 5.42 -10.45 -16.90
CA LEU A 173 5.51 -9.13 -17.54
C LEU A 173 4.27 -8.25 -17.31
N GLN A 174 3.06 -8.84 -17.39
CA GLN A 174 1.79 -8.14 -17.17
C GLN A 174 1.53 -7.76 -15.70
N ASP A 175 2.23 -8.39 -14.76
CA ASP A 175 2.07 -8.18 -13.31
C ASP A 175 3.13 -7.20 -12.77
N LYS A 176 4.21 -6.92 -13.52
CA LYS A 176 5.26 -5.97 -13.11
C LYS A 176 4.73 -4.55 -12.76
N PRO A 177 3.77 -3.94 -13.50
CA PRO A 177 3.17 -2.67 -13.09
C PRO A 177 2.46 -2.73 -11.73
N SER A 178 1.92 -3.90 -11.35
CA SER A 178 1.27 -4.07 -10.04
C SER A 178 2.26 -3.94 -8.88
N VAL A 179 3.52 -4.37 -9.08
CA VAL A 179 4.58 -4.20 -8.07
C VAL A 179 4.86 -2.71 -7.82
N PHE A 180 5.00 -1.92 -8.90
CA PHE A 180 5.17 -0.47 -8.80
C PHE A 180 4.00 0.18 -8.07
N PHE A 181 2.77 -0.15 -8.49
CA PHE A 181 1.57 0.36 -7.84
C PHE A 181 1.55 0.09 -6.34
N LYS A 182 1.81 -1.15 -5.92
CA LYS A 182 1.82 -1.52 -4.49
C LYS A 182 2.82 -0.70 -3.68
N LEU A 183 4.00 -0.44 -4.25
CA LEU A 183 5.01 0.41 -3.60
C LEU A 183 4.54 1.86 -3.47
N THR A 184 3.78 2.39 -4.45
CA THR A 184 3.20 3.73 -4.35
C THR A 184 2.14 3.91 -3.26
N LEU A 185 1.57 2.82 -2.74
CA LEU A 185 0.59 2.85 -1.66
C LEU A 185 1.22 3.06 -0.28
N THR A 186 2.55 3.25 -0.22
CA THR A 186 3.26 3.53 1.03
C THR A 186 3.84 4.94 1.00
N PRO A 187 3.89 5.66 2.15
CA PRO A 187 4.42 7.02 2.22
C PRO A 187 5.85 7.12 1.65
N ILE A 188 6.70 6.15 2.01
CA ILE A 188 8.10 6.09 1.59
C ILE A 188 8.23 5.69 0.12
N GLY A 189 7.37 4.78 -0.35
CA GLY A 189 7.49 4.21 -1.69
C GLY A 189 7.01 5.13 -2.80
N GLY A 190 5.96 5.93 -2.59
CA GLY A 190 5.42 6.85 -3.61
C GLY A 190 6.48 7.73 -4.28
N PRO A 191 7.22 8.55 -3.52
CA PRO A 191 8.29 9.39 -4.06
C PRO A 191 9.42 8.58 -4.72
N ILE A 192 9.83 7.46 -4.12
CA ILE A 192 10.90 6.60 -4.67
C ILE A 192 10.50 6.02 -6.02
N VAL A 193 9.25 5.56 -6.17
CA VAL A 193 8.73 5.00 -7.41
C VAL A 193 8.67 6.07 -8.50
N PHE A 194 8.22 7.28 -8.16
CA PHE A 194 8.17 8.41 -9.10
C PHE A 194 9.56 8.71 -9.67
N GLU A 195 10.54 8.92 -8.80
CA GLU A 195 11.91 9.24 -9.18
C GLU A 195 12.56 8.09 -9.96
N PHE A 196 12.45 6.86 -9.46
CA PHE A 196 12.96 5.66 -10.15
C PHE A 196 12.37 5.51 -11.55
N PHE A 197 11.07 5.75 -11.72
CA PHE A 197 10.42 5.62 -13.03
C PHE A 197 10.94 6.64 -14.04
N LEU A 198 11.16 7.90 -13.63
CA LEU A 198 11.72 8.92 -14.50
C LEU A 198 13.17 8.59 -14.88
N ASP A 199 13.99 8.17 -13.92
CA ASP A 199 15.40 7.83 -14.12
C ASP A 199 15.58 6.61 -15.05
N HIS A 200 14.71 5.60 -14.90
CA HIS A 200 14.77 4.36 -15.68
C HIS A 200 13.85 4.35 -16.92
N TRP A 201 13.28 5.50 -17.30
CA TRP A 201 12.33 5.58 -18.40
C TRP A 201 12.87 5.01 -19.72
N SER A 202 14.13 5.29 -20.06
CA SER A 202 14.74 4.81 -21.30
C SER A 202 14.75 3.28 -21.38
N GLU A 203 15.07 2.60 -20.26
CA GLU A 203 15.10 1.14 -20.17
C GLU A 203 13.68 0.56 -20.29
N LEU A 204 12.74 1.12 -19.52
CA LEU A 204 11.34 0.72 -19.54
C LEU A 204 10.71 0.90 -20.93
N TYR A 205 10.92 2.06 -21.55
CA TYR A 205 10.43 2.36 -22.90
C TYR A 205 11.02 1.40 -23.92
N ASN A 206 12.33 1.16 -23.92
CA ASN A 206 12.95 0.26 -24.88
C ASN A 206 12.48 -1.19 -24.74
N GLY A 207 12.26 -1.66 -23.50
CA GLY A 207 11.74 -3.00 -23.23
C GLY A 207 10.24 -3.16 -23.55
N LEU A 208 9.46 -2.07 -23.50
CA LEU A 208 8.00 -2.12 -23.60
C LEU A 208 7.39 -1.34 -24.78
N LYS A 209 8.18 -0.72 -25.66
CA LYS A 209 7.67 0.04 -26.81
C LYS A 209 6.77 -0.76 -27.75
N ASN A 210 6.91 -2.09 -27.76
CA ASN A 210 6.06 -3.01 -28.51
C ASN A 210 4.90 -3.59 -27.68
N GLN A 211 4.80 -3.24 -26.40
CA GLN A 211 3.77 -3.66 -25.45
C GLN A 211 3.11 -2.45 -24.79
N LEU A 212 2.52 -1.59 -25.64
CA LEU A 212 2.00 -0.27 -25.25
C LEU A 212 1.03 -0.33 -24.07
N THR A 213 0.19 -1.35 -23.97
CA THR A 213 -0.76 -1.52 -22.86
C THR A 213 -0.03 -1.64 -21.50
N ILE A 214 1.09 -2.35 -21.45
CA ILE A 214 1.87 -2.52 -20.23
C ILE A 214 2.65 -1.23 -19.93
N LEU A 215 3.24 -0.60 -20.96
CA LEU A 215 3.94 0.68 -20.82
C LEU A 215 3.02 1.78 -20.27
N ILE A 216 1.78 1.88 -20.78
CA ILE A 216 0.78 2.84 -20.30
C ILE A 216 0.45 2.58 -18.83
N ARG A 217 0.31 1.31 -18.43
CA ARG A 217 0.10 0.97 -17.01
C ARG A 217 1.25 1.42 -16.13
N PHE A 218 2.50 1.26 -16.56
CA PHE A 218 3.66 1.79 -15.82
C PHE A 218 3.60 3.31 -15.65
N ILE A 219 3.26 4.05 -16.71
CA ILE A 219 3.08 5.51 -16.64
C ILE A 219 2.01 5.87 -15.59
N HIS A 220 0.87 5.18 -15.63
CA HIS A 220 -0.25 5.47 -14.73
C HIS A 220 0.05 5.20 -13.26
N VAL A 221 0.74 4.10 -12.97
CA VAL A 221 1.02 3.70 -11.58
C VAL A 221 2.22 4.43 -10.99
N SER A 222 3.20 4.81 -11.80
CA SER A 222 4.48 5.34 -11.28
C SER A 222 4.46 6.86 -11.10
N ILE A 223 3.68 7.57 -11.93
CA ILE A 223 3.62 9.04 -11.87
C ILE A 223 2.56 9.45 -10.87
N SER A 224 2.95 9.59 -9.61
CA SER A 224 2.10 10.07 -8.52
C SER A 224 2.77 11.24 -7.79
N GLY A 225 1.99 12.03 -7.04
CA GLY A 225 2.49 13.22 -6.37
C GLY A 225 1.39 14.26 -6.14
N LYS A 226 1.69 15.20 -5.23
CA LYS A 226 0.76 16.24 -4.76
C LYS A 226 1.40 17.61 -4.57
N THR A 227 2.65 17.79 -5.01
CA THR A 227 3.43 19.03 -4.78
C THR A 227 3.81 19.70 -6.11
N GLN A 228 4.16 20.99 -6.05
CA GLN A 228 4.61 21.73 -7.25
C GLN A 228 5.88 21.10 -7.85
N ARG A 229 6.79 20.60 -7.00
CA ARG A 229 8.00 19.90 -7.42
C ARG A 229 7.70 18.75 -8.38
N HIS A 230 6.74 17.88 -8.05
CA HIS A 230 6.39 16.75 -8.92
C HIS A 230 5.83 17.21 -10.28
N ILE A 231 5.11 18.34 -10.33
CA ILE A 231 4.61 18.92 -11.58
C ILE A 231 5.79 19.41 -12.43
N ASP A 232 6.68 20.21 -11.83
CA ASP A 232 7.83 20.79 -12.52
C ASP A 232 8.78 19.70 -13.04
N GLU A 233 9.03 18.66 -12.23
CA GLU A 233 9.86 17.50 -12.61
C GLU A 233 9.26 16.75 -13.80
N LEU A 234 7.95 16.49 -13.80
CA LEU A 234 7.30 15.82 -14.91
C LEU A 234 7.30 16.69 -16.17
N GLU A 235 7.02 17.99 -16.06
CA GLU A 235 7.04 18.90 -17.21
C GLU A 235 8.44 18.96 -17.84
N HIS A 236 9.47 19.12 -17.03
CA HIS A 236 10.86 19.06 -17.49
C HIS A 236 11.18 17.72 -18.17
N PHE A 237 10.80 16.60 -17.53
CA PHE A 237 11.00 15.27 -18.08
C PHE A 237 10.34 15.10 -19.47
N LEU A 238 9.13 15.63 -19.67
CA LEU A 238 8.41 15.55 -20.94
C LEU A 238 9.08 16.34 -22.05
N VAL A 239 9.70 17.48 -21.74
CA VAL A 239 10.50 18.27 -22.69
C VAL A 239 11.75 17.50 -23.08
N THR A 240 12.52 17.02 -22.11
CA THR A 240 13.79 16.32 -22.34
C THR A 240 13.60 14.98 -23.07
N ASN A 241 12.50 14.26 -22.80
CA ASN A 241 12.21 12.94 -23.39
C ASN A 241 11.15 12.99 -24.50
N ARG A 242 10.94 14.15 -25.13
CA ARG A 242 9.83 14.39 -26.08
C ARG A 242 9.67 13.31 -27.15
N ASN A 243 10.76 12.75 -27.67
CA ASN A 243 10.71 11.75 -28.74
C ASN A 243 9.99 10.46 -28.33
N THR A 244 10.13 10.04 -27.07
CA THR A 244 9.55 8.80 -26.55
C THR A 244 8.25 9.04 -25.79
N THR A 245 7.95 10.29 -25.39
CA THR A 245 6.75 10.64 -24.59
C THR A 245 5.61 11.27 -25.40
N ARG A 246 5.90 11.98 -26.51
CA ARG A 246 4.92 12.84 -27.23
C ARG A 246 3.62 12.13 -27.69
N ASN A 247 3.70 10.83 -27.97
CA ASN A 247 2.58 10.04 -28.49
C ASN A 247 1.89 9.20 -27.39
N LEU A 248 2.27 9.39 -26.13
CA LEU A 248 1.74 8.65 -24.99
C LEU A 248 0.90 9.59 -24.14
N ASP A 249 -0.39 9.71 -24.47
CA ASP A 249 -1.34 10.62 -23.79
C ASP A 249 -1.48 10.34 -22.29
N ALA A 250 -1.09 9.14 -21.84
CA ALA A 250 -1.01 8.79 -20.42
C ALA A 250 -0.17 9.80 -19.62
N PHE A 251 0.89 10.38 -20.20
CA PHE A 251 1.67 11.42 -19.52
C PHE A 251 0.87 12.71 -19.29
N LYS A 252 0.09 13.15 -20.27
CA LYS A 252 -0.79 14.32 -20.13
C LYS A 252 -1.83 14.08 -19.04
N GLN A 253 -2.46 12.90 -19.06
CA GLN A 253 -3.42 12.51 -18.02
C GLN A 253 -2.80 12.56 -16.63
N ARG A 254 -1.58 12.02 -16.46
CA ARG A 254 -0.91 12.04 -15.16
C ARG A 254 -0.48 13.44 -14.73
N LEU A 255 -0.04 14.29 -15.65
CA LEU A 255 0.26 15.70 -15.35
C LEU A 255 -0.98 16.44 -14.82
N GLU A 256 -2.16 16.23 -15.44
CA GLU A 256 -3.40 16.84 -14.96
C GLU A 256 -3.83 16.28 -13.58
N ILE A 257 -3.57 15.00 -13.30
CA ILE A 257 -3.78 14.45 -11.96
C ILE A 257 -2.83 15.10 -10.93
N LEU A 258 -1.54 15.29 -11.25
CA LEU A 258 -0.62 15.99 -10.33
C LEU A 258 -1.09 17.41 -10.03
N LYS A 259 -1.54 18.16 -11.04
CA LYS A 259 -2.12 19.50 -10.87
C LYS A 259 -3.39 19.48 -10.03
N THR A 260 -4.26 18.50 -10.25
CA THR A 260 -5.49 18.32 -9.46
C THR A 260 -5.17 18.03 -8.00
N ASN A 261 -4.22 17.14 -7.72
CA ASN A 261 -3.79 16.80 -6.37
C ASN A 261 -3.15 18.00 -5.66
N LYS A 262 -2.29 18.75 -6.36
CA LYS A 262 -1.70 20.00 -5.84
C LYS A 262 -2.78 21.03 -5.50
N ASN A 263 -3.75 21.23 -6.39
CA ASN A 263 -4.87 22.12 -6.13
C ASN A 263 -5.73 21.64 -4.93
N TRP A 264 -5.88 20.32 -4.75
CA TRP A 264 -6.53 19.79 -3.56
C TRP A 264 -5.75 20.16 -2.29
N MET A 265 -4.43 19.97 -2.28
CA MET A 265 -3.56 20.32 -1.16
C MET A 265 -3.67 21.80 -0.80
N ASP A 266 -3.63 22.69 -1.80
CA ASP A 266 -3.67 24.14 -1.58
C ASP A 266 -4.99 24.62 -0.94
N ASN A 267 -6.10 23.98 -1.30
CA ASN A 267 -7.43 24.44 -0.90
C ASN A 267 -7.99 23.71 0.34
N ASN A 268 -7.60 22.46 0.58
CA ASN A 268 -8.28 21.60 1.54
C ASN A 268 -7.39 21.16 2.71
N PHE A 269 -6.09 20.99 2.50
CA PHE A 269 -5.20 20.36 3.49
C PHE A 269 -5.20 21.09 4.84
N LYS A 270 -4.84 22.38 4.84
CA LYS A 270 -4.76 23.19 6.06
C LYS A 270 -6.13 23.40 6.74
N PRO A 271 -7.22 23.76 6.02
CA PRO A 271 -8.54 23.87 6.64
C PRO A 271 -9.02 22.56 7.28
N LEU A 272 -8.79 21.41 6.64
CA LEU A 272 -9.15 20.11 7.18
C LEU A 272 -8.32 19.75 8.42
N ALA A 273 -7.00 19.98 8.38
CA ALA A 273 -6.13 19.75 9.54
C ALA A 273 -6.61 20.52 10.77
N GLN A 274 -6.94 21.81 10.59
CA GLN A 274 -7.50 22.65 11.64
C GLN A 274 -8.86 22.15 12.14
N TRP A 275 -9.72 21.71 11.21
CA TRP A 275 -11.02 21.15 11.56
C TRP A 275 -10.88 19.88 12.39
N PHE A 276 -10.04 18.92 11.98
CA PHE A 276 -9.82 17.67 12.72
C PHE A 276 -9.31 17.94 14.13
N LYS A 277 -8.33 18.84 14.27
CA LYS A 277 -7.81 19.27 15.57
C LYS A 277 -8.91 19.79 16.49
N ALA A 278 -9.73 20.73 15.99
CA ALA A 278 -10.82 21.31 16.77
C ALA A 278 -11.90 20.29 17.16
N GLN A 279 -12.16 19.27 16.33
CA GLN A 279 -13.11 18.21 16.67
C GLN A 279 -12.56 17.22 17.70
N ALA A 280 -11.25 16.91 17.64
CA ALA A 280 -10.59 16.05 18.61
C ALA A 280 -10.57 16.70 20.00
N GLU A 281 -10.28 18.00 20.08
CA GLU A 281 -10.30 18.78 21.33
C GLU A 281 -11.69 18.76 21.99
N LYS A 282 -12.75 19.11 21.24
CA LYS A 282 -14.13 19.10 21.76
C LYS A 282 -14.57 17.75 22.34
N ARG A 283 -14.20 16.66 21.67
CA ARG A 283 -14.54 15.30 22.12
C ARG A 283 -13.83 14.93 23.43
N THR A 284 -12.64 15.48 23.67
CA THR A 284 -11.90 15.26 24.92
C THR A 284 -12.54 15.99 26.09
N GLU A 285 -13.20 17.14 25.84
CA GLU A 285 -13.93 17.91 26.87
C GLU A 285 -15.29 17.29 27.24
N GLU A 286 -15.87 16.45 26.37
CA GLU A 286 -17.17 15.78 26.57
C GLU A 286 -17.09 14.41 27.25
N LEU A 287 -15.88 13.88 27.47
CA LEU A 287 -15.59 12.58 28.09
C LEU A 287 -15.16 12.73 29.56
#